data_AF-A0AAW4W5B5-F1
#
_entry.id   AF-A0AAW4W5B5-F1
#
_cell.length_a   1.000
_cell.length_b   1.000
_cell.length_c   1.000
_cell.angle_alpha   90.00
_cell.angle_beta   90.00
_cell.angle_gamma   90.00
#
_symmetry.space_group_name_H-M   'P 1'
#
loop_
_entity.id
_entity.type
_entity.pdbx_description
1 polymer ?
#
loop_
_entity_poly.entity_id
_entity_poly.type
_entity_poly.pdbx_seq_one_letter_code
_entity_poly.pdbx_strand_id
1 'polypeptide(L)'
;MPELLTAEIANEYRILAENLPENGRQDTGERRELRQELQRRCGLSELQAINILNGFHVKDYIAIKEREYAENERRKAERDQDT
;
A
#
# COMPACT_ATOMS: atom_id res chain seq x y z
N MET A 1 2.91 -12.92 -4.23
CA MET A 1 2.50 -12.23 -2.99
C MET A 1 2.80 -10.76 -3.18
N PRO A 2 1.91 -9.85 -2.79
CA PRO A 2 2.24 -8.43 -2.73
C PRO A 2 3.45 -8.18 -1.80
N GLU A 3 4.21 -7.15 -2.08
CA GLU A 3 5.30 -6.65 -1.23
C GLU A 3 4.72 -6.07 0.07
N LEU A 4 5.44 -6.22 1.19
CA LEU A 4 5.05 -5.59 2.44
C LEU A 4 5.10 -4.06 2.32
N LEU A 5 4.03 -3.36 2.71
CA LEU A 5 4.05 -1.90 2.77
C LEU A 5 5.04 -1.44 3.85
N THR A 6 6.08 -0.71 3.45
CA THR A 6 7.04 -0.07 4.37
C THR A 6 6.90 1.44 4.41
N ALA A 7 7.57 2.07 5.37
CA ALA A 7 7.64 3.54 5.46
C ALA A 7 8.31 4.16 4.23
N GLU A 8 9.33 3.50 3.68
CA GLU A 8 10.04 3.95 2.48
C GLU A 8 9.11 3.95 1.27
N ILE A 9 8.39 2.85 1.03
CA ILE A 9 7.42 2.74 -0.07
C ILE A 9 6.31 3.78 0.09
N ALA A 10 5.73 3.89 1.28
CA ALA A 10 4.68 4.88 1.52
C ALA A 10 5.16 6.31 1.26
N ASN A 11 6.40 6.64 1.67
CA ASN A 11 6.98 7.96 1.45
C ASN A 11 7.34 8.22 -0.02
N GLU A 12 7.87 7.23 -0.73
CA GLU A 12 8.14 7.28 -2.17
C GLU A 12 6.87 7.69 -2.93
N TYR A 13 5.77 6.96 -2.71
CA TYR A 13 4.51 7.21 -3.41
C TYR A 13 3.86 8.53 -3.02
N ARG A 14 4.00 8.96 -1.76
CA ARG A 14 3.57 10.28 -1.32
C ARG A 14 4.31 11.39 -2.07
N ILE A 15 5.64 11.29 -2.18
CA ILE A 15 6.47 12.26 -2.91
C ILE A 15 6.10 12.28 -4.39
N LEU A 16 5.93 11.10 -5.02
CA LEU A 16 5.47 11.01 -6.40
C LEU A 16 4.10 11.70 -6.58
N ALA A 17 3.17 11.49 -5.65
CA ALA A 17 1.85 12.08 -5.67
C ALA A 17 1.86 13.61 -5.43
N GLU A 18 2.81 14.13 -4.64
CA GLU A 18 3.02 15.56 -4.40
C GLU A 18 3.61 16.27 -5.62
N ASN A 19 4.37 15.57 -6.47
CA ASN A 19 4.96 16.11 -7.70
C ASN A 19 4.00 16.13 -8.91
N LEU A 20 2.83 15.50 -8.80
CA LEU A 20 1.80 15.55 -9.83
C LEU A 20 1.06 16.90 -9.82
N PRO A 21 0.50 17.35 -10.95
CA PRO A 21 -0.31 18.56 -11.00
C PRO A 21 -1.45 18.53 -9.96
N GLU A 22 -1.56 19.59 -9.16
CA GLU A 22 -2.54 19.65 -8.08
C GLU A 22 -3.94 19.97 -8.60
N ASN A 23 -4.65 18.93 -9.04
CA ASN A 23 -6.07 18.97 -9.42
C ASN A 23 -6.99 18.76 -8.20
N GLY A 24 -6.67 19.39 -7.06
CA GLY A 24 -7.41 19.21 -5.80
C GLY A 24 -7.36 17.78 -5.26
N ARG A 25 -6.26 17.06 -5.48
CA ARG A 25 -6.03 15.65 -5.07
C ARG A 25 -7.05 14.64 -5.61
N GLN A 26 -7.75 14.98 -6.69
CA GLN A 26 -8.67 14.06 -7.36
C GLN A 26 -7.96 12.80 -7.86
N ASP A 27 -8.59 11.64 -7.66
CA ASP A 27 -8.08 10.35 -8.15
C ASP A 27 -8.38 10.16 -9.65
N THR A 28 -7.65 10.88 -10.50
CA THR A 28 -7.78 10.85 -11.96
C THR A 28 -6.41 10.88 -12.63
N GLY A 29 -6.36 10.49 -13.91
CA GLY A 29 -5.13 10.51 -14.73
C GLY A 29 -3.95 9.79 -14.06
N GLU A 30 -2.78 10.41 -14.10
CA GLU A 30 -1.53 9.90 -13.52
C GLU A 30 -1.65 9.60 -12.01
N ARG A 31 -2.45 10.36 -11.26
CA ARG A 31 -2.65 10.12 -9.83
C ARG A 31 -3.36 8.78 -9.59
N ARG A 32 -4.36 8.47 -10.43
CA ARG A 32 -5.07 7.18 -10.39
C ARG A 32 -4.16 6.02 -10.76
N GLU A 33 -3.31 6.20 -11.77
CA GLU A 33 -2.34 5.19 -12.17
C GLU A 33 -1.35 4.90 -11.03
N LEU A 34 -0.82 5.95 -10.39
CA LEU A 34 0.07 5.84 -9.23
C LEU A 34 -0.61 5.11 -8.06
N ARG A 35 -1.88 5.42 -7.77
CA ARG A 35 -2.67 4.74 -6.74
C ARG A 35 -2.85 3.25 -7.06
N GLN A 36 -3.20 2.91 -8.29
CA GLN A 36 -3.40 1.52 -8.71
C GLN A 36 -2.10 0.72 -8.65
N GLU A 37 -0.97 1.35 -8.97
CA GLU A 37 0.33 0.71 -8.85
C GLU A 37 0.67 0.41 -7.38
N LEU A 38 0.48 1.37 -6.48
CA LEU A 38 0.64 1.17 -5.04
C LEU A 38 -0.26 0.03 -4.52
N GLN A 39 -1.51 -0.05 -4.98
CA GLN A 39 -2.42 -1.15 -4.64
C GLN A 39 -1.88 -2.51 -5.07
N ARG A 40 -1.43 -2.64 -6.33
CA ARG A 40 -0.91 -3.91 -6.85
C ARG A 40 0.38 -4.31 -6.14
N ARG A 41 1.28 -3.36 -5.93
CA ARG A 41 2.57 -3.56 -5.26
C ARG A 41 2.38 -4.07 -3.83
N CYS A 42 1.52 -3.43 -3.05
CA CYS A 42 1.39 -3.70 -1.61
C CYS A 42 0.09 -4.41 -1.17
N GLY A 43 -0.77 -4.82 -2.13
CA GLY A 43 -2.03 -5.49 -1.83
C GLY A 43 -3.00 -4.63 -1.04
N LEU A 44 -3.07 -3.33 -1.34
CA LEU A 44 -3.87 -2.36 -0.59
C LEU A 44 -5.28 -2.23 -1.18
N SER A 45 -6.24 -1.90 -0.32
CA SER A 45 -7.55 -1.41 -0.81
C SER A 45 -7.40 -0.03 -1.45
N GLU A 46 -8.40 0.37 -2.23
CA GLU A 46 -8.38 1.67 -2.90
C GLU A 46 -8.29 2.82 -1.89
N LEU A 47 -9.08 2.75 -0.81
CA LEU A 47 -9.07 3.74 0.26
C LEU A 47 -7.71 3.82 0.98
N GLN A 48 -7.08 2.68 1.25
CA GLN A 48 -5.75 2.63 1.87
C GLN A 48 -4.71 3.35 1.00
N ALA A 49 -4.68 3.04 -0.30
CA ALA A 49 -3.75 3.67 -1.24
C ALA A 49 -4.01 5.18 -1.37
N ILE A 50 -5.28 5.62 -1.49
CA ILE A 50 -5.65 7.05 -1.53
C ILE A 50 -5.12 7.77 -0.29
N ASN A 51 -5.34 7.20 0.89
CA ASN A 51 -4.91 7.82 2.13
C ASN A 51 -3.39 7.90 2.22
N ILE A 52 -2.65 6.88 1.78
CA ILE A 52 -1.19 6.91 1.72
C ILE A 52 -0.69 8.01 0.77
N LEU A 53 -1.25 8.11 -0.44
CA LEU A 53 -0.89 9.19 -1.38
C LEU A 53 -1.16 10.60 -0.83
N ASN A 54 -2.10 10.71 0.12
CA ASN A 54 -2.45 11.97 0.78
C ASN A 54 -1.74 12.16 2.14
N GLY A 55 -0.90 11.21 2.57
CA GLY A 55 -0.17 11.25 3.84
C GLY A 55 -1.01 10.94 5.09
N PHE A 56 -2.20 10.35 4.93
CA PHE A 56 -3.10 10.02 6.04
C PHE A 56 -2.94 8.58 6.52
N HIS A 57 -2.96 8.38 7.85
CA HIS A 57 -2.97 7.07 8.52
C HIS A 57 -1.85 6.10 8.11
N VAL A 58 -0.73 6.61 7.58
CA VAL A 58 0.34 5.80 7.00
C VAL A 58 0.87 4.76 7.99
N LYS A 59 1.12 5.18 9.24
CA LYS A 59 1.61 4.28 10.31
C LYS A 59 0.62 3.15 10.61
N ASP A 60 -0.67 3.45 10.63
CA ASP A 60 -1.72 2.48 10.92
C ASP A 60 -1.80 1.43 9.80
N TYR A 61 -1.70 1.86 8.54
CA TYR A 61 -1.71 0.93 7.41
C TYR A 61 -0.47 0.05 7.32
N ILE A 62 0.71 0.57 7.67
CA ILE A 62 1.92 -0.25 7.79
C ILE A 62 1.71 -1.35 8.85
N ALA A 63 1.26 -0.98 10.04
CA ALA A 63 1.02 -1.94 11.13
C ALA A 63 -0.03 -3.01 10.79
N ILE A 64 -1.09 -2.62 10.06
CA ILE A 64 -2.10 -3.58 9.55
C ILE A 64 -1.45 -4.56 8.56
N LYS A 65 -0.66 -4.06 7.60
CA LYS A 65 -0.02 -4.90 6.59
C LYS A 65 1.06 -5.82 7.16
N GLU A 66 1.81 -5.36 8.16
CA GLU A 66 2.75 -6.21 8.91
C GLU A 66 2.04 -7.39 9.58
N ARG A 67 0.90 -7.12 10.22
CA ARG A 67 0.10 -8.17 10.86
C ARG A 67 -0.46 -9.17 9.85
N GLU A 68 -1.04 -8.67 8.75
CA GLU A 68 -1.56 -9.53 7.67
C GLU A 68 -0.46 -10.40 7.06
N TYR A 69 0.73 -9.83 6.83
CA TYR A 69 1.88 -10.56 6.30
C TYR A 69 2.33 -11.66 7.26
N ALA A 70 2.46 -11.35 8.56
CA ALA A 70 2.84 -12.34 9.57
C ALA A 70 1.81 -13.48 9.69
N GLU A 71 0.52 -13.18 9.62
CA GLU A 71 -0.54 -14.19 9.62
C GLU A 71 -0.50 -15.08 8.37
N ASN A 72 -0.26 -14.49 7.19
CA ASN A 72 -0.14 -15.25 5.94
C ASN A 72 1.07 -16.18 5.93
N GLU A 73 2.22 -15.72 6.43
CA GLU A 73 3.42 -16.56 6.54
C GLU A 73 3.21 -17.71 7.53
N ARG A 74 2.54 -17.48 8.66
CA ARG A 74 2.17 -18.55 9.61
C ARG A 74 1.26 -19.60 8.95
N ARG A 75 0.18 -19.16 8.30
CA ARG A 75 -0.75 -20.07 7.59
C ARG A 75 -0.08 -20.85 6.48
N LYS A 76 0.89 -20.25 5.78
CA LYS A 76 1.68 -20.92 4.76
C LYS A 76 2.56 -22.01 5.38
N ALA A 77 3.28 -21.68 6.45
CA ALA A 77 4.12 -22.64 7.16
C ALA A 77 3.31 -23.82 7.73
N GLU A 78 2.09 -23.59 8.23
CA GLU A 78 1.17 -24.64 8.68
C GLU A 78 0.78 -25.59 7.53
N ARG A 79 0.42 -25.04 6.36
CA ARG A 79 0.08 -25.85 5.16
C ARG A 79 1.27 -26.67 4.65
N ASP A 80 2.45 -26.07 4.67
CA ASP A 80 3.68 -26.71 4.19
C ASP A 80 4.16 -27.82 5.15
N GLN A 81 3.68 -27.87 6.40
CA GLN A 81 3.94 -28.97 7.35
C GLN A 81 2.99 -30.16 7.19
N ASP A 82 1.79 -29.94 6.62
CA ASP A 82 0.76 -30.96 6.39
C ASP A 82 0.87 -31.67 5.02
N THR A 83 1.88 -31.31 4.20
CA THR A 83 2.09 -31.82 2.83
C THR A 83 3.37 -32.63 2.72
#